data_AF-A0A183D5R1-F1
#
_entry.id   AF-A0A183D5R1-F1
#
_cell.length_a   1.000
_cell.length_b   1.000
_cell.length_c   1.000
_cell.angle_alpha   90.00
_cell.angle_beta   90.00
_cell.angle_gamma   90.00
#
_symmetry.space_group_name_H-M   'P 1'
#
loop_
_entity.id
_entity.type
_entity.pdbx_description
1 polymer ?
#
loop_
_entity_poly.entity_id
_entity_poly.type
_entity_poly.pdbx_seq_one_letter_code
_entity_poly.pdbx_strand_id
1 'polypeptide(L)'
;MWIVQGVTKFYIYIQSLASEVDALLRVYENDSTIDVERVPWSAFPTEGNYYSKSEDDPNLRTWRLEVISAVNDCALRSRGHTKYVLAVDLDEIIVTHHQPSLLSFLNELSTEDKNAAAFQFLNRFVNYQVGHFKLKEILSQKNDLLIRFYNNSFKANGYFFLF
;
A
#
# COMPACT_ATOMS: atom_id res chain seq x y z
N MET A 1 -9.16 -6.27 2.33
CA MET A 1 -9.36 -5.91 0.92
C MET A 1 -8.31 -6.56 0.03
N TRP A 2 -7.01 -6.38 0.27
CA TRP A 2 -5.95 -6.97 -0.58
C TRP A 2 -5.84 -8.49 -0.53
N ILE A 3 -6.21 -9.10 0.61
CA ILE A 3 -6.28 -10.57 0.75
C ILE A 3 -7.22 -11.17 -0.30
N VAL A 4 -8.40 -10.56 -0.54
CA VAL A 4 -9.34 -11.06 -1.57
C VAL A 4 -8.86 -10.82 -2.99
N GLN A 5 -7.87 -9.95 -3.18
CA GLN A 5 -7.20 -9.72 -4.46
C GLN A 5 -6.07 -10.72 -4.73
N GLY A 6 -5.82 -11.64 -3.79
CA GLY A 6 -4.80 -12.69 -3.90
C GLY A 6 -3.45 -12.35 -3.27
N VAL A 7 -3.37 -11.30 -2.46
CA VAL A 7 -2.13 -10.95 -1.74
C VAL A 7 -1.95 -11.87 -0.52
N THR A 8 -0.77 -12.47 -0.41
CA THR A 8 -0.43 -13.43 0.65
C THR A 8 0.75 -12.99 1.53
N LYS A 9 1.53 -11.99 1.12
CA LYS A 9 2.66 -11.42 1.88
C LYS A 9 2.50 -9.91 1.94
N PHE A 10 2.73 -9.33 3.11
CA PHE A 10 2.70 -7.90 3.38
C PHE A 10 3.97 -7.49 4.12
N TYR A 11 4.69 -6.48 3.62
CA TYR A 11 5.77 -5.78 4.29
C TYR A 11 5.25 -4.44 4.79
N ILE A 12 5.32 -4.17 6.09
CA ILE A 12 4.81 -2.92 6.67
C ILE A 12 5.97 -2.17 7.28
N TYR A 13 6.35 -1.05 6.67
CA TYR A 13 7.47 -0.21 7.07
C TYR A 13 7.12 0.68 8.25
N ILE A 14 7.56 0.34 9.46
CA ILE A 14 7.13 1.00 10.69
C ILE A 14 8.25 1.86 11.28
N GLN A 15 8.02 3.16 11.32
CA GLN A 15 8.79 4.10 12.15
C GLN A 15 8.13 4.33 13.51
N SER A 16 6.81 4.50 13.52
CA SER A 16 5.99 4.58 14.73
C SER A 16 4.55 4.14 14.41
N LEU A 17 3.79 3.74 15.43
CA LEU A 17 2.45 3.21 15.26
C LEU A 17 1.57 3.58 16.45
N ALA A 18 0.32 4.00 16.20
CA ALA A 18 -0.67 4.13 17.25
C ALA A 18 -1.06 2.75 17.82
N SER A 19 -1.40 2.67 19.10
CA SER A 19 -1.76 1.43 19.79
C SER A 19 -2.89 0.65 19.10
N GLU A 20 -3.86 1.36 18.57
CA GLU A 20 -5.03 0.82 17.88
C GLU A 20 -4.64 0.18 16.55
N VAL A 21 -3.69 0.79 15.84
CA VAL A 21 -3.16 0.24 14.58
C VAL A 21 -2.24 -0.95 14.90
N ASP A 22 -1.45 -0.90 15.98
CA ASP A 22 -0.66 -2.05 16.44
C ASP A 22 -1.54 -3.27 16.74
N ALA A 23 -2.62 -3.05 17.48
CA ALA A 23 -3.58 -4.10 17.81
C ALA A 23 -4.22 -4.69 16.55
N LEU A 24 -4.58 -3.85 15.57
CA LEU A 24 -5.13 -4.30 14.29
C LEU A 24 -4.12 -5.16 13.50
N LEU A 25 -2.86 -4.73 13.41
CA LEU A 25 -1.82 -5.50 12.70
C LEU A 25 -1.60 -6.88 13.34
N ARG A 26 -1.63 -6.98 14.67
CA ARG A 26 -1.52 -8.27 15.38
C ARG A 26 -2.63 -9.26 15.03
N VAL A 27 -3.84 -8.77 14.72
CA VAL A 27 -4.93 -9.64 14.26
C VAL A 27 -4.56 -10.30 12.93
N TYR A 28 -3.97 -9.54 12.00
CA TYR A 28 -3.55 -10.06 10.70
C TYR A 28 -2.28 -10.92 10.79
N GLU A 29 -1.35 -10.60 11.68
CA GLU A 29 -0.16 -11.44 11.95
C GLU A 29 -0.52 -12.82 12.50
N ASN A 30 -1.67 -12.93 13.17
CA ASN A 30 -2.14 -14.19 13.72
C ASN A 30 -3.01 -15.00 12.73
N ASP A 31 -3.24 -14.47 11.52
CA ASP A 31 -3.92 -15.19 10.45
C ASP A 31 -2.92 -16.09 9.71
N SER A 32 -3.15 -17.40 9.74
CA SER A 32 -2.24 -18.38 9.11
C SER A 32 -2.27 -18.38 7.57
N THR A 33 -3.19 -17.63 6.95
CA THR A 33 -3.37 -17.58 5.49
C THR A 33 -2.53 -16.48 4.83
N ILE A 34 -1.97 -15.57 5.62
CA ILE A 34 -1.15 -14.45 5.16
C ILE A 34 0.12 -14.34 5.99
N ASP A 35 1.15 -13.75 5.41
CA ASP A 35 2.40 -13.43 6.08
C ASP A 35 2.52 -11.92 6.18
N VAL A 36 2.59 -11.40 7.40
CA VAL A 36 2.76 -9.97 7.70
C VAL A 36 4.12 -9.76 8.35
N GLU A 37 4.98 -9.04 7.64
CA GLU A 37 6.32 -8.68 8.10
C GLU A 37 6.37 -7.19 8.41
N ARG A 38 6.67 -6.89 9.67
CA ARG A 38 6.98 -5.52 10.09
C ARG A 38 8.44 -5.22 9.77
N VAL A 39 8.69 -4.30 8.86
CA VAL A 39 10.03 -3.83 8.54
C VAL A 39 10.32 -2.60 9.41
N PRO A 40 11.27 -2.66 10.35
CA PRO A 40 11.64 -1.50 11.15
C PRO A 40 12.22 -0.41 10.24
N TRP A 41 11.63 0.79 10.27
CA TRP A 41 12.07 1.93 9.48
C TRP A 41 12.54 3.04 10.42
N SER A 42 13.83 3.05 10.72
CA SER A 42 14.39 3.96 11.73
C SER A 42 14.51 5.38 11.21
N ALA A 43 14.30 6.34 12.11
CA ALA A 43 14.68 7.73 11.87
C ALA A 43 16.20 7.84 11.64
N PHE A 44 16.61 8.82 10.84
CA PHE A 44 18.02 9.21 10.75
C PHE A 44 18.53 9.68 12.13
N PRO A 45 19.79 9.39 12.47
CA PRO A 45 20.38 9.88 13.71
C PRO A 45 20.33 11.41 13.76
N THR A 46 19.86 11.95 14.88
CA THR A 46 19.87 13.39 15.19
C THR A 46 20.66 13.64 16.46
N GLU A 47 21.27 14.82 16.56
CA GLU A 47 21.85 15.26 17.83
C GLU A 47 20.72 15.71 18.77
N GLY A 48 20.64 15.09 19.95
CA GLY A 48 19.60 15.38 20.95
C GLY A 48 18.43 14.40 20.94
N ASN A 49 17.46 14.64 21.82
CA ASN A 49 16.27 13.84 21.98
C ASN A 49 15.34 14.03 20.75
N TYR A 50 14.68 12.95 20.30
CA TYR A 50 13.76 12.98 19.15
C TYR A 50 12.69 14.09 19.21
N TYR A 51 12.36 14.55 20.43
CA TYR A 51 11.38 15.61 20.70
C TYR A 51 11.97 17.03 20.69
N SER A 52 13.29 17.20 20.70
CA SER A 52 13.98 18.49 20.56
C SER A 52 14.45 18.66 19.12
N LYS A 53 13.51 18.74 18.18
CA LYS A 53 13.84 18.82 16.74
C LYS A 53 14.38 20.20 16.41
N SER A 54 15.63 20.28 15.94
CA SER A 54 16.18 21.48 15.30
C SER A 54 15.60 21.63 13.89
N GLU A 55 15.66 22.83 13.30
CA GLU A 55 15.32 23.04 11.89
C GLU A 55 16.21 22.24 10.92
N ASP A 56 17.33 21.73 11.43
CA ASP A 56 18.31 20.90 10.72
C ASP A 56 18.05 19.39 10.89
N ASP A 57 16.95 18.97 11.55
CA ASP A 57 16.57 17.56 11.64
C ASP A 57 16.32 16.98 10.23
N PRO A 58 17.17 16.03 9.76
CA PRO A 58 17.01 15.44 8.43
C PRO A 58 15.66 14.73 8.27
N ASN A 59 15.08 14.18 9.35
CA ASN A 59 13.80 13.49 9.32
C ASN A 59 12.61 14.40 8.96
N LEU A 60 12.79 15.73 8.98
CA LEU A 60 11.77 16.67 8.51
C LEU A 60 11.77 16.84 6.98
N ARG A 61 12.80 16.34 6.30
CA ARG A 61 13.03 16.57 4.85
C ARG A 61 13.02 15.28 4.02
N THR A 62 12.81 14.14 4.65
CA THR A 62 12.98 12.81 4.04
C THR A 62 11.73 12.28 3.34
N TRP A 63 10.57 12.89 3.56
CA TRP A 63 9.25 12.40 3.12
C TRP A 63 9.15 11.93 1.66
N ARG A 64 9.87 12.54 0.70
CA ARG A 64 9.86 12.09 -0.71
C ARG A 64 10.80 10.93 -1.00
N LEU A 65 11.97 10.93 -0.37
CA LEU A 65 13.01 9.94 -0.61
C LEU A 65 12.73 8.64 0.15
N GLU A 66 12.02 8.74 1.28
CA GLU A 66 11.57 7.59 2.07
C GLU A 66 10.69 6.65 1.26
N VAL A 67 9.69 7.18 0.54
CA VAL A 67 8.77 6.36 -0.26
C VAL A 67 9.54 5.55 -1.32
N ILE A 68 10.42 6.22 -2.08
CA ILE A 68 11.20 5.56 -3.13
C ILE A 68 12.14 4.51 -2.53
N SER A 69 12.76 4.81 -1.38
CA SER A 69 13.67 3.90 -0.70
C SER A 69 12.94 2.66 -0.15
N ALA A 70 11.75 2.85 0.43
CA ALA A 70 10.92 1.75 0.93
C ALA A 70 10.42 0.85 -0.20
N VAL A 71 9.96 1.42 -1.32
CA VAL A 71 9.55 0.65 -2.52
C VAL A 71 10.72 -0.20 -3.03
N ASN A 72 11.91 0.39 -3.14
CA ASN A 72 13.09 -0.34 -3.61
C ASN A 72 13.52 -1.45 -2.66
N ASP A 73 13.54 -1.18 -1.35
CA ASP A 73 13.84 -2.18 -0.33
C ASP A 73 12.81 -3.32 -0.36
N CYS A 74 11.53 -3.02 -0.50
CA CYS A 74 10.46 -4.02 -0.60
C CYS A 74 10.62 -4.90 -1.85
N ALA A 75 10.89 -4.28 -3.01
CA ALA A 75 11.16 -5.02 -4.25
C ALA A 75 12.38 -5.95 -4.12
N LEU A 76 13.43 -5.50 -3.43
CA LEU A 76 14.62 -6.32 -3.16
C LEU A 76 14.34 -7.47 -2.18
N ARG A 77 13.60 -7.23 -1.09
CA ARG A 77 13.18 -8.27 -0.13
C ARG A 77 12.30 -9.33 -0.78
N SER A 78 11.44 -8.89 -1.67
CA SER A 78 10.50 -9.75 -2.41
C SER A 78 11.17 -10.57 -3.51
N ARG A 79 12.37 -10.16 -3.95
CA ARG A 79 13.07 -10.77 -5.08
C ARG A 79 13.38 -12.24 -4.82
N GLY A 80 12.85 -13.11 -5.68
CA GLY A 80 13.04 -14.56 -5.56
C GLY A 80 12.07 -15.26 -4.60
N HIS A 81 11.19 -14.52 -3.93
CA HIS A 81 10.20 -15.06 -3.00
C HIS A 81 8.77 -14.95 -3.51
N THR A 82 8.49 -14.01 -4.41
CA THR A 82 7.16 -13.77 -4.97
C THR A 82 7.21 -13.57 -6.49
N LYS A 83 6.10 -13.90 -7.15
CA LYS A 83 5.90 -13.69 -8.60
C LYS A 83 5.53 -12.24 -8.95
N TYR A 84 4.75 -11.59 -8.10
CA TYR A 84 4.28 -10.21 -8.31
C TYR A 84 4.47 -9.40 -7.04
N VAL A 85 4.97 -8.17 -7.20
CA VAL A 85 5.11 -7.20 -6.12
C VAL A 85 4.25 -6.00 -6.47
N LEU A 86 3.49 -5.51 -5.49
CA LEU A 86 2.57 -4.40 -5.65
C LEU A 86 2.95 -3.28 -4.67
N ALA A 87 3.21 -2.10 -5.21
CA ALA A 87 3.43 -0.87 -4.46
C ALA A 87 2.15 -0.03 -4.50
N VAL A 88 1.41 0.03 -3.38
CA VAL A 88 0.13 0.77 -3.27
C VAL A 88 -0.01 1.41 -1.90
N ASP A 89 -0.73 2.55 -1.88
CA ASP A 89 -1.13 3.19 -0.63
C ASP A 89 -2.30 2.42 0.03
N LEU A 90 -2.43 2.52 1.37
CA LEU A 90 -3.51 1.84 2.13
C LEU A 90 -4.93 2.34 1.79
N ASP A 91 -5.08 3.58 1.32
CA ASP A 91 -6.35 4.22 0.96
C ASP A 91 -6.74 4.00 -0.50
N GLU A 92 -5.95 3.21 -1.22
CA GLU A 92 -6.21 2.82 -2.60
C GLU A 92 -6.80 1.41 -2.68
N ILE A 93 -7.58 1.18 -3.74
CA ILE A 93 -8.05 -0.15 -4.11
C ILE A 93 -7.84 -0.35 -5.61
N ILE A 94 -7.45 -1.55 -6.00
CA ILE A 94 -7.49 -1.95 -7.42
C ILE A 94 -8.77 -2.75 -7.64
N VAL A 95 -9.52 -2.36 -8.67
CA VAL A 95 -10.75 -3.03 -9.09
C VAL A 95 -10.55 -3.62 -10.47
N THR A 96 -10.72 -4.94 -10.57
CA THR A 96 -10.72 -5.70 -11.83
C THR A 96 -12.16 -5.90 -12.30
N HIS A 97 -12.46 -5.61 -13.56
CA HIS A 97 -13.85 -5.69 -14.07
C HIS A 97 -14.26 -7.10 -14.48
N HIS A 98 -13.37 -7.80 -15.16
CA HIS A 98 -13.67 -9.09 -15.80
C HIS A 98 -13.11 -10.29 -15.05
N GLN A 99 -12.17 -10.05 -14.13
CA GLN A 99 -11.50 -11.09 -13.38
C GLN A 99 -11.90 -11.05 -11.90
N PRO A 100 -11.96 -12.21 -11.23
CA PRO A 100 -12.41 -12.31 -9.85
C PRO A 100 -11.41 -11.73 -8.86
N SER A 101 -10.15 -11.55 -9.24
CA SER A 101 -9.09 -10.98 -8.42
C SER A 101 -8.01 -10.32 -9.27
N LEU A 102 -7.24 -9.41 -8.66
CA LEU A 102 -6.03 -8.83 -9.25
C LEU A 102 -5.03 -9.92 -9.65
N LEU A 103 -4.83 -10.95 -8.82
CA LEU A 103 -3.92 -12.04 -9.15
C LEU A 103 -4.34 -12.79 -10.43
N SER A 104 -5.64 -13.08 -10.59
CA SER A 104 -6.18 -13.69 -11.81
C SER A 104 -5.91 -12.82 -13.03
N PHE A 105 -6.13 -11.51 -12.90
CA PHE A 105 -5.89 -10.53 -13.95
C PHE A 105 -4.41 -10.43 -14.35
N LEU A 106 -3.50 -10.34 -13.37
CA LEU A 106 -2.05 -10.30 -13.62
C LEU A 106 -1.54 -11.59 -14.27
N ASN A 107 -2.09 -12.75 -13.90
CA ASN A 107 -1.74 -14.02 -14.52
C ASN A 107 -2.18 -14.06 -15.99
N GLU A 108 -3.37 -13.58 -16.32
CA GLU A 108 -3.85 -13.47 -17.70
C GLU A 108 -2.94 -12.55 -18.52
N LEU A 109 -2.69 -11.33 -18.05
CA LEU A 109 -1.79 -10.39 -18.74
C LEU A 109 -0.37 -10.95 -18.95
N SER A 110 0.15 -11.67 -17.95
CA SER A 110 1.46 -12.32 -18.04
C SER A 110 1.49 -13.49 -19.03
N THR A 111 0.34 -14.10 -19.35
CA THR A 111 0.26 -15.09 -20.43
C THR A 111 0.21 -14.47 -21.81
N GLU A 112 -0.38 -13.28 -21.94
CA GLU A 112 -0.41 -12.51 -23.20
C GLU A 112 0.98 -11.97 -23.57
N ASP A 113 1.72 -11.43 -22.59
CA ASP A 113 3.11 -11.01 -22.76
C ASP A 113 4.01 -11.64 -21.69
N LYS A 114 4.69 -12.72 -22.09
CA LYS A 114 5.61 -13.46 -21.21
C LYS A 114 6.87 -12.68 -20.84
N ASN A 115 7.18 -11.59 -21.55
CA ASN A 115 8.35 -10.75 -21.29
C ASN A 115 8.00 -9.49 -20.49
N ALA A 116 6.72 -9.28 -20.14
CA ALA A 116 6.30 -8.16 -19.33
C ALA A 116 6.97 -8.23 -17.93
N ALA A 117 7.81 -7.24 -17.65
CA ALA A 117 8.50 -7.12 -16.35
C ALA A 117 7.70 -6.29 -15.32
N ALA A 118 6.76 -5.46 -15.77
CA ALA A 118 5.96 -4.59 -14.92
C ALA A 118 4.60 -4.29 -15.55
N PHE A 119 3.60 -4.11 -14.68
CA PHE A 119 2.25 -3.66 -15.04
C PHE A 119 1.99 -2.32 -14.37
N GLN A 120 1.44 -1.35 -15.12
CA GLN A 120 1.12 -0.02 -14.60
C GLN A 120 -0.38 0.23 -14.74
N PHE A 121 -0.99 0.66 -13.64
CA PHE A 121 -2.42 0.95 -13.56
C PHE A 121 -2.63 2.46 -13.48
N LEU A 122 -3.65 2.96 -14.19
CA LEU A 122 -4.03 4.36 -14.08
C LEU A 122 -4.81 4.60 -12.79
N ASN A 123 -4.40 5.63 -12.05
CA ASN A 123 -5.10 6.08 -10.87
C ASN A 123 -6.29 6.97 -11.25
N ARG A 124 -7.43 6.79 -10.58
CA ARG A 124 -8.56 7.72 -10.64
C ARG A 124 -9.13 7.99 -9.25
N PHE A 125 -9.47 9.26 -9.04
CA PHE A 125 -10.18 9.70 -7.86
C PHE A 125 -11.67 9.50 -8.09
N VAL A 126 -12.35 8.96 -7.09
CA VAL A 126 -13.80 8.81 -7.10
C VAL A 126 -14.36 9.55 -5.90
N ASN A 127 -15.22 10.55 -6.16
CA ASN A 127 -15.99 11.22 -5.13
C ASN A 127 -17.26 10.41 -4.87
N TYR A 128 -17.54 10.09 -3.61
CA TYR A 128 -18.77 9.40 -3.22
C TYR A 128 -19.44 10.14 -2.06
N GLN A 129 -20.77 10.14 -2.04
CA GLN A 129 -21.54 10.64 -0.90
C GLN A 129 -21.64 9.54 0.15
N VAL A 130 -21.22 9.85 1.38
CA VAL A 130 -21.41 8.98 2.54
C VAL A 130 -22.90 8.96 2.87
N GLY A 131 -23.62 7.99 2.31
CA GLY A 131 -25.07 7.87 2.48
C GLY A 131 -25.67 6.61 1.86
N HIS A 132 -25.10 6.10 0.76
CA HIS A 132 -25.47 4.81 0.15
C HIS A 132 -24.28 4.29 -0.66
N PHE A 133 -23.55 3.31 -0.12
CA PHE A 133 -22.44 2.67 -0.83
C PHE A 133 -22.99 1.76 -1.93
N LYS A 134 -22.95 2.17 -3.20
CA LYS A 134 -23.24 1.30 -4.34
C LYS A 134 -21.98 1.06 -5.17
N LEU A 135 -21.26 -0.02 -4.85
CA LEU A 135 -20.17 -0.59 -5.65
C LEU A 135 -20.48 -0.66 -7.16
N LYS A 136 -21.76 -0.84 -7.52
CA LYS A 136 -22.23 -0.92 -8.91
C LYS A 136 -21.93 0.33 -9.75
N GLU A 137 -21.92 1.52 -9.16
CA GLU A 137 -21.67 2.76 -9.91
C GLU A 137 -20.19 2.90 -10.30
N ILE A 138 -19.29 2.45 -9.42
CA ILE A 138 -17.84 2.40 -9.68
C ILE A 138 -17.50 1.37 -10.75
N LEU A 139 -18.11 0.18 -10.68
CA LEU A 139 -17.91 -0.92 -11.63
C LEU A 139 -18.42 -0.60 -13.06
N SER A 140 -19.12 0.52 -13.25
CA SER A 140 -19.61 0.95 -14.57
C SER A 140 -18.56 1.66 -15.44
N GLN A 141 -17.42 2.08 -14.85
CA GLN A 141 -16.33 2.70 -15.61
C GLN A 141 -15.58 1.64 -16.43
N LYS A 142 -15.29 1.90 -17.71
CA LYS A 142 -14.92 0.86 -18.69
C LYS A 142 -13.44 0.39 -18.66
N ASN A 143 -12.66 0.74 -17.65
CA ASN A 143 -11.23 0.38 -17.58
C ASN A 143 -10.92 -0.23 -16.21
N ASP A 144 -9.94 -1.15 -16.12
CA ASP A 144 -9.38 -1.57 -14.83
C ASP A 144 -8.74 -0.35 -14.14
N LEU A 145 -9.24 -0.04 -12.95
CA LEU A 145 -9.01 1.24 -12.28
C LEU A 145 -8.41 1.02 -10.90
N LEU A 146 -7.33 1.74 -10.62
CA LEU A 146 -6.90 2.02 -9.26
C LEU A 146 -7.75 3.20 -8.77
N ILE A 147 -8.48 3.00 -7.68
CA ILE A 147 -9.41 3.98 -7.11
C ILE A 147 -8.91 4.44 -5.76
N ARG A 148 -8.85 5.76 -5.59
CA ARG A 148 -8.52 6.39 -4.32
C ARG A 148 -9.76 7.02 -3.69
N PHE A 149 -9.97 6.75 -2.39
CA PHE A 149 -11.10 7.29 -1.63
C PHE A 149 -10.66 8.44 -0.72
N TYR A 150 -11.38 9.56 -0.76
CA TYR A 150 -11.25 10.63 0.23
C TYR A 150 -12.48 10.70 1.12
N ASN A 151 -12.26 10.79 2.44
CA ASN A 151 -13.29 11.19 3.40
C ASN A 151 -12.94 12.59 3.93
N ASN A 152 -13.87 13.55 3.84
CA ASN A 152 -13.65 14.97 4.16
C ASN A 152 -13.55 15.27 5.67
N SER A 153 -12.97 14.39 6.48
CA SER A 153 -12.91 14.56 7.94
C SER A 153 -11.64 14.04 8.61
N PHE A 154 -10.57 13.77 7.86
CA PHE A 154 -9.29 13.38 8.45
C PHE A 154 -8.15 14.25 7.90
N LYS A 155 -7.72 15.24 8.71
CA LYS A 155 -6.38 15.82 8.60
C LYS A 155 -5.46 15.02 9.52
N ALA A 156 -4.83 13.99 8.98
CA ALA A 156 -3.66 13.38 9.61
C ALA A 156 -2.41 13.88 8.88
N ASN A 157 -1.57 14.64 9.59
CA ASN A 157 -0.19 14.89 9.18
C ASN A 157 0.60 13.60 9.45
N GLY A 158 0.77 12.79 8.41
CA GLY A 158 1.56 11.55 8.45
C GLY A 158 1.53 10.88 7.09
N TYR A 159 2.68 10.77 6.44
CA TYR A 159 2.82 10.13 5.13
C TYR A 159 2.85 8.60 5.25
N PHE A 160 2.50 7.96 4.13
CA PHE A 160 1.97 6.61 3.97
C PHE A 160 3.00 5.46 3.97
N PHE A 161 2.45 4.26 4.24
CA PHE A 161 3.09 2.95 4.23
C PHE A 161 2.89 2.27 2.87
N LEU A 162 3.89 1.50 2.44
CA LEU A 162 3.82 0.59 1.30
C LEU A 162 3.86 -0.85 1.83
N PHE A 163 3.02 -1.74 1.27
CA PHE A 163 3.03 -3.18 1.58
C PHE A 163 4.28 -3.90 1.07
#